data_AF-A0A1V2LSG6-F1
#
_entry.id   AF-A0A1V2LSG6-F1
#
_cell.length_a   1.000
_cell.length_b   1.000
_cell.length_c   1.000
_cell.angle_alpha   90.00
_cell.angle_beta   90.00
_cell.angle_gamma   90.00
#
_symmetry.space_group_name_H-M   'P 1'
#
loop_
_entity.id
_entity.type
_entity.pdbx_description
1 polymer ?
#
loop_
_entity_poly.entity_id
_entity_poly.type
_entity_poly.pdbx_seq_one_letter_code
_entity_poly.pdbx_strand_id
1 'polypeptide(L)'
;MMNYSLNEKTKAVEELLIGMGYKTNILEYTDPSTGEVKPTLYAIYHVPKGDDTEAMVLATPWNATDGRLNVGALSLTLGLARYFRRMSIWAKNIIIVFPQDGGDALRHWVDAYHTSLENTAGSIESAIVLDNPSSRDHIGYIELEYAGVNGQLPNLDYVNTIVQVAENEGIKVSLNHTPFGQLWTNDFYSRVVALIGGIFDIAGSGIKDFGNAQAFSGWNIQAVTLRAKEGDRNDITSLGLRLEV
;
A
#
# COMPACT_ATOMS: atom_id res chain seq x y z
N MET A 1 20.09 -4.74 20.42
CA MET A 1 18.69 -4.76 19.95
C MET A 1 18.38 -6.21 19.63
N MET A 2 17.46 -6.88 20.33
CA MET A 2 17.08 -8.26 20.01
C MET A 2 16.54 -8.27 18.58
N ASN A 3 17.15 -9.07 17.70
CA ASN A 3 16.70 -9.22 16.32
C ASN A 3 15.55 -10.23 16.31
N TYR A 4 14.33 -9.75 16.56
CA TYR A 4 13.12 -10.57 16.49
C TYR A 4 12.97 -11.15 15.08
N SER A 5 12.67 -12.44 15.01
CA SER A 5 12.34 -13.12 13.76
C SER A 5 11.07 -12.54 13.14
N LEU A 6 10.90 -12.69 11.82
CA LEU A 6 9.69 -12.24 11.13
C LEU A 6 8.43 -12.83 11.77
N ASN A 7 8.46 -14.11 12.13
CA ASN A 7 7.34 -14.80 12.78
C ASN A 7 6.97 -14.17 14.14
N GLU A 8 7.95 -13.82 14.97
CA GLU A 8 7.70 -13.15 16.26
C GLU A 8 7.08 -11.76 16.06
N LYS A 9 7.58 -10.98 15.09
CA LYS A 9 7.02 -9.66 14.75
C LYS A 9 5.57 -9.78 14.24
N THR A 10 5.33 -10.76 13.37
CA THR A 10 4.00 -11.04 12.80
C THR A 10 3.01 -11.42 13.89
N LYS A 11 3.38 -12.30 14.83
CA LYS A 11 2.53 -12.67 15.97
C LYS A 11 2.23 -11.50 16.90
N ALA A 12 3.21 -10.65 17.18
CA ALA A 12 2.99 -9.47 18.01
C ALA A 12 1.97 -8.50 17.36
N VAL A 13 2.06 -8.29 16.03
CA VAL A 13 1.09 -7.48 15.30
C VAL A 13 -0.29 -8.14 15.22
N GLU A 14 -0.33 -9.47 15.07
CA GLU A 14 -1.57 -10.24 15.10
C GLU A 14 -2.33 -10.02 16.42
N GLU A 15 -1.66 -10.16 17.57
CA GLU A 15 -2.26 -9.91 18.89
C GLU A 15 -2.82 -8.49 19.02
N LEU A 16 -2.11 -7.49 18.48
CA LEU A 16 -2.58 -6.11 18.48
C LEU A 16 -3.86 -5.94 17.64
N LEU A 17 -3.93 -6.54 16.46
CA LEU A 17 -5.09 -6.43 15.57
C LEU A 17 -6.30 -7.20 16.11
N ILE A 18 -6.08 -8.36 16.72
CA ILE A 18 -7.12 -9.09 17.48
C ILE A 18 -7.65 -8.20 18.61
N GLY A 19 -6.75 -7.54 19.36
CA GLY A 19 -7.13 -6.57 20.39
C GLY A 19 -7.91 -5.36 19.88
N MET A 20 -7.74 -4.99 18.60
CA MET A 20 -8.56 -3.97 17.91
C MET A 20 -9.88 -4.52 17.36
N GLY A 21 -10.12 -5.83 17.43
CA GLY A 21 -11.35 -6.49 16.98
C GLY A 21 -11.37 -6.85 15.49
N TYR A 22 -10.21 -7.04 14.87
CA TYR A 22 -10.08 -7.60 13.52
C TYR A 22 -10.10 -9.13 13.56
N LYS A 23 -10.57 -9.76 12.49
CA LYS A 23 -10.42 -11.20 12.27
C LYS A 23 -9.11 -11.47 11.54
N THR A 24 -8.12 -12.03 12.22
CA THR A 24 -6.77 -12.25 11.67
C THR A 24 -6.57 -13.70 11.21
N ASN A 25 -5.63 -13.89 10.28
CA ASN A 25 -5.08 -15.20 9.95
C ASN A 25 -3.69 -15.01 9.32
N ILE A 26 -2.86 -16.06 9.37
CA ILE A 26 -1.50 -16.04 8.81
C ILE A 26 -1.45 -17.07 7.68
N LEU A 27 -1.10 -16.61 6.48
CA LEU A 27 -0.81 -17.45 5.34
C LEU A 27 0.69 -17.73 5.29
N GLU A 28 1.08 -19.00 5.35
CA GLU A 28 2.48 -19.39 5.16
C GLU A 28 2.78 -19.54 3.67
N TYR A 29 3.79 -18.80 3.19
CA TYR A 29 4.37 -18.98 1.87
C TYR A 29 5.75 -19.61 2.03
N THR A 30 6.06 -20.69 1.31
CA THR A 30 7.44 -21.19 1.24
C THR A 30 8.04 -20.76 -0.09
N ASP A 31 9.10 -19.97 -0.03
CA ASP A 31 9.81 -19.53 -1.23
C ASP A 31 10.45 -20.76 -1.91
N PRO A 32 10.08 -21.06 -3.18
CA PRO A 32 10.56 -22.24 -3.87
C PRO A 32 12.07 -22.21 -4.18
N SER A 33 12.68 -21.01 -4.19
CA SER A 33 14.09 -20.82 -4.52
C SER A 33 14.98 -20.96 -3.28
N THR A 34 14.56 -20.41 -2.15
CA THR A 34 15.34 -20.37 -0.91
C THR A 34 14.92 -21.43 0.11
N GLY A 35 13.69 -21.96 -0.01
CA GLY A 35 13.06 -22.83 0.99
C GLY A 35 12.65 -22.09 2.26
N GLU A 36 12.76 -20.76 2.30
CA GLU A 36 12.39 -19.95 3.46
C GLU A 36 10.88 -19.79 3.58
N VAL A 37 10.35 -19.97 4.79
CA VAL A 37 8.93 -19.73 5.09
C VAL A 37 8.73 -18.25 5.40
N LYS A 38 7.94 -17.58 4.55
CA LYS A 38 7.55 -16.18 4.63
C LYS A 38 6.09 -16.08 5.08
N PRO A 39 5.79 -15.89 6.38
CA PRO A 39 4.42 -15.74 6.85
C PRO A 39 3.85 -14.37 6.47
N THR A 40 2.66 -14.36 5.88
CA THR A 40 1.89 -13.15 5.57
C THR A 40 0.68 -13.08 6.48
N LEU A 41 0.68 -12.14 7.42
CA LEU A 41 -0.49 -11.84 8.24
C LEU A 41 -1.47 -10.99 7.45
N TYR A 42 -2.75 -11.35 7.52
CA TYR A 42 -3.83 -10.48 7.06
C TYR A 42 -4.92 -10.39 8.12
N ALA A 43 -5.58 -9.25 8.15
CA ALA A 43 -6.60 -8.90 9.12
C ALA A 43 -7.80 -8.31 8.39
N ILE A 44 -8.98 -8.87 8.65
CA ILE A 44 -10.22 -8.45 8.00
C ILE A 44 -11.08 -7.70 9.00
N TYR A 45 -11.55 -6.54 8.59
CA TYR A 45 -12.64 -5.82 9.21
C TYR A 45 -13.88 -5.88 8.33
N HIS A 46 -14.82 -6.72 8.74
CA HIS A 46 -16.17 -6.75 8.19
C HIS A 46 -16.95 -5.54 8.70
N VAL A 47 -17.36 -4.68 7.78
CA VAL A 47 -18.02 -3.44 8.14
C VAL A 47 -19.46 -3.73 8.56
N PRO A 48 -19.91 -3.28 9.74
CA PRO A 48 -21.23 -3.67 10.29
C PRO A 48 -22.44 -3.30 9.42
N LYS A 49 -22.30 -2.32 8.52
CA LYS A 49 -23.36 -1.82 7.65
C LYS A 49 -23.17 -2.23 6.18
N GLY A 50 -22.09 -2.97 5.87
CA GLY A 50 -21.82 -3.46 4.53
C GLY A 50 -22.60 -4.73 4.23
N ASP A 51 -22.69 -5.08 2.96
CA ASP A 51 -23.27 -6.34 2.48
C ASP A 51 -22.24 -7.48 2.39
N ASP A 52 -21.02 -7.23 2.88
CA ASP A 52 -19.86 -8.13 2.83
C ASP A 52 -19.45 -8.59 1.42
N THR A 53 -19.84 -7.86 0.37
CA THR A 53 -19.58 -8.26 -1.03
C THR A 53 -18.32 -7.62 -1.63
N GLU A 54 -17.89 -6.47 -1.11
CA GLU A 54 -16.76 -5.70 -1.63
C GLU A 54 -15.75 -5.37 -0.53
N ALA A 55 -14.47 -5.33 -0.90
CA ALA A 55 -13.36 -5.03 -0.02
C ALA A 55 -12.34 -4.06 -0.65
N MET A 56 -11.65 -3.32 0.21
CA MET A 56 -10.41 -2.62 -0.11
C MET A 56 -9.24 -3.23 0.68
N VAL A 57 -8.05 -3.21 0.09
CA VAL A 57 -6.83 -3.72 0.71
C VAL A 57 -5.90 -2.57 1.06
N LEU A 58 -5.40 -2.58 2.29
CA LEU A 58 -4.25 -1.80 2.73
C LEU A 58 -3.07 -2.76 2.97
N ALA A 59 -2.14 -2.81 2.02
CA ALA A 59 -0.95 -3.66 2.14
C ALA A 59 0.22 -2.85 2.69
N THR A 60 0.96 -3.44 3.62
CA THR A 60 2.13 -2.83 4.23
C THR A 60 3.22 -3.87 4.41
N PRO A 61 4.10 -4.03 3.39
CA PRO A 61 5.22 -4.93 3.49
C PRO A 61 6.14 -4.59 4.66
N TRP A 62 6.68 -5.60 5.35
CA TRP A 62 7.66 -5.41 6.41
C TRP A 62 8.93 -4.72 5.91
N ASN A 63 9.37 -5.10 4.71
CA ASN A 63 10.48 -4.46 4.03
C ASN A 63 9.97 -3.53 2.92
N ALA A 64 10.46 -2.29 2.95
CA ALA A 64 10.22 -1.29 1.91
C ALA A 64 10.88 -1.71 0.58
N THR A 65 10.54 -1.02 -0.51
CA THR A 65 11.11 -1.30 -1.84
C THR A 65 12.64 -1.15 -1.88
N ASP A 66 13.22 -0.37 -0.96
CA ASP A 66 14.68 -0.21 -0.83
C ASP A 66 15.35 -1.22 0.10
N GLY A 67 14.60 -2.22 0.59
CA GLY A 67 15.09 -3.29 1.47
C GLY A 67 15.22 -2.90 2.94
N ARG A 68 14.94 -1.64 3.32
CA ARG A 68 14.90 -1.23 4.72
C ARG A 68 13.60 -1.66 5.38
N LEU A 69 13.61 -1.73 6.71
CA LEU A 69 12.38 -1.96 7.48
C LEU A 69 11.41 -0.81 7.25
N ASN A 70 10.16 -1.14 6.90
CA ASN A 70 9.11 -0.20 6.51
C ASN A 70 8.41 0.43 7.73
N VAL A 71 9.20 0.95 8.68
CA VAL A 71 8.72 1.33 10.02
C VAL A 71 7.62 2.38 9.98
N GLY A 72 7.78 3.39 9.13
CA GLY A 72 6.82 4.48 9.00
C GLY A 72 5.47 4.00 8.48
N ALA A 73 5.48 3.14 7.45
CA ALA A 73 4.24 2.58 6.92
C ALA A 73 3.57 1.62 7.91
N LEU A 74 4.35 0.75 8.58
CA LEU A 74 3.82 -0.16 9.59
C LEU A 74 3.14 0.59 10.73
N SER A 75 3.78 1.66 11.21
CA SER A 75 3.24 2.51 12.27
C SER A 75 1.96 3.22 11.83
N LEU A 76 1.94 3.77 10.61
CA LEU A 76 0.77 4.42 10.02
C LEU A 76 -0.39 3.43 9.86
N THR A 77 -0.14 2.24 9.33
CA THR A 77 -1.15 1.19 9.13
C THR A 77 -1.78 0.74 10.44
N LEU A 78 -1.00 0.59 11.51
CA LEU A 78 -1.54 0.28 12.83
C LEU A 78 -2.39 1.42 13.40
N GLY A 79 -1.97 2.68 13.16
CA GLY A 79 -2.77 3.86 13.48
C GLY A 79 -4.10 3.89 12.74
N LEU A 80 -4.07 3.65 11.43
CA LEU A 80 -5.25 3.57 10.57
C LEU A 80 -6.17 2.41 10.95
N ALA A 81 -5.63 1.24 11.29
CA ALA A 81 -6.41 0.08 11.74
C ALA A 81 -7.28 0.44 12.97
N ARG A 82 -6.68 1.13 13.95
CA ARG A 82 -7.42 1.61 15.12
C ARG A 82 -8.50 2.62 14.75
N TYR A 83 -8.24 3.45 13.74
CA TYR A 83 -9.16 4.47 13.26
C TYR A 83 -10.35 3.89 12.47
N PHE A 84 -10.08 2.99 11.53
CA PHE A 84 -11.10 2.28 10.73
C PHE A 84 -12.14 1.61 11.61
N ARG A 85 -11.72 1.02 12.73
CA ARG A 85 -12.65 0.40 13.68
C ARG A 85 -13.58 1.37 14.39
N ARG A 86 -13.13 2.60 14.65
CA ARG A 86 -13.92 3.64 15.34
C ARG A 86 -14.98 4.25 14.44
N MET A 87 -14.73 4.29 13.14
CA MET A 87 -15.64 4.84 12.15
C MET A 87 -16.66 3.82 11.66
N SER A 88 -17.93 4.23 11.54
CA SER A 88 -19.02 3.42 10.99
C SER A 88 -19.48 3.87 9.59
N ILE A 89 -18.65 4.64 8.88
CA ILE A 89 -19.01 5.24 7.58
C ILE A 89 -18.55 4.42 6.37
N TRP A 90 -17.80 3.34 6.59
CA TRP A 90 -17.24 2.55 5.50
C TRP A 90 -18.33 1.84 4.70
N ALA A 91 -18.18 1.83 3.38
CA ALA A 91 -19.08 1.14 2.46
C ALA A 91 -18.55 -0.23 2.02
N LYS A 92 -17.25 -0.47 2.21
CA LYS A 92 -16.53 -1.68 1.80
C LYS A 92 -15.80 -2.28 2.99
N ASN A 93 -15.63 -3.59 2.99
CA ASN A 93 -14.77 -4.27 3.94
C ASN A 93 -13.32 -3.80 3.81
N ILE A 94 -12.59 -3.86 4.92
CA ILE A 94 -11.19 -3.43 4.94
C ILE A 94 -10.32 -4.62 5.29
N ILE A 95 -9.36 -4.90 4.41
CA ILE A 95 -8.36 -5.94 4.61
C ILE A 95 -7.02 -5.25 4.80
N ILE A 96 -6.32 -5.59 5.87
CA ILE A 96 -4.96 -5.11 6.13
C ILE A 96 -4.02 -6.29 5.98
N VAL A 97 -2.94 -6.14 5.19
CA VAL A 97 -2.02 -7.24 4.87
C VAL A 97 -0.58 -6.82 5.18
N PHE A 98 0.15 -7.69 5.87
CA PHE A 98 1.54 -7.50 6.28
C PHE A 98 2.42 -8.62 5.70
N PRO A 99 2.75 -8.56 4.41
CA PRO A 99 3.68 -9.50 3.79
C PRO A 99 5.13 -9.15 4.14
N GLN A 100 6.07 -10.08 3.94
CA GLN A 100 7.50 -9.79 4.12
C GLN A 100 7.99 -8.68 3.18
N ASP A 101 7.59 -8.76 1.92
CA ASP A 101 7.93 -7.85 0.83
C ASP A 101 6.72 -7.68 -0.10
N GLY A 102 6.77 -6.69 -1.00
CA GLY A 102 5.71 -6.46 -1.98
C GLY A 102 5.83 -7.29 -3.26
N GLY A 103 6.75 -8.24 -3.31
CA GLY A 103 6.95 -9.15 -4.42
C GLY A 103 6.17 -10.44 -4.24
N ASP A 104 6.89 -11.56 -4.16
CA ASP A 104 6.30 -12.91 -4.15
C ASP A 104 5.40 -13.16 -2.95
N ALA A 105 5.75 -12.65 -1.76
CA ALA A 105 4.97 -12.88 -0.55
C ALA A 105 3.58 -12.22 -0.63
N LEU A 106 3.51 -11.00 -1.17
CA LEU A 106 2.25 -10.30 -1.41
C LEU A 106 1.48 -10.95 -2.55
N ARG A 107 2.14 -11.27 -3.67
CA ARG A 107 1.49 -11.91 -4.81
C ARG A 107 0.88 -13.27 -4.46
N HIS A 108 1.59 -14.09 -3.70
CA HIS A 108 1.07 -15.36 -3.21
C HIS A 108 -0.18 -15.16 -2.34
N TRP A 109 -0.21 -14.13 -1.49
CA TRP A 109 -1.40 -13.82 -0.71
C TRP A 109 -2.58 -13.40 -1.59
N VAL A 110 -2.34 -12.55 -2.60
CA VAL A 110 -3.40 -12.15 -3.56
C VAL A 110 -3.94 -13.36 -4.31
N ASP A 111 -3.07 -14.26 -4.78
CA ASP A 111 -3.47 -15.48 -5.48
C ASP A 111 -4.26 -16.42 -4.56
N ALA A 112 -3.80 -16.62 -3.33
CA ALA A 112 -4.49 -17.44 -2.34
C ALA A 112 -5.87 -16.86 -1.98
N TYR A 113 -6.00 -15.54 -1.87
CA TYR A 113 -7.27 -14.87 -1.57
C TYR A 113 -8.37 -15.22 -2.57
N HIS A 114 -8.03 -15.35 -3.86
CA HIS A 114 -9.00 -15.65 -4.91
C HIS A 114 -9.22 -17.14 -5.16
N THR A 115 -8.42 -18.03 -4.56
CA THR A 115 -8.40 -19.45 -4.93
C THR A 115 -8.61 -20.41 -3.76
N SER A 116 -8.04 -20.13 -2.59
CA SER A 116 -7.90 -21.12 -1.52
C SER A 116 -8.13 -20.61 -0.10
N LEU A 117 -8.10 -19.30 0.15
CA LEU A 117 -8.39 -18.76 1.48
C LEU A 117 -9.87 -18.96 1.85
N GLU A 118 -10.11 -19.57 3.01
CA GLU A 118 -11.46 -19.70 3.57
C GLU A 118 -12.00 -18.38 4.13
N ASN A 119 -11.10 -17.52 4.64
CA ASN A 119 -11.46 -16.26 5.28
C ASN A 119 -11.24 -15.09 4.31
N THR A 120 -12.30 -14.69 3.62
CA THR A 120 -12.31 -13.58 2.67
C THR A 120 -13.36 -12.52 3.06
N ALA A 121 -13.29 -11.35 2.44
CA ALA A 121 -14.13 -10.19 2.77
C ALA A 121 -14.95 -9.68 1.57
N GLY A 122 -15.15 -10.52 0.55
CA GLY A 122 -15.76 -10.14 -0.73
C GLY A 122 -14.75 -9.91 -1.86
N SER A 123 -15.22 -9.37 -2.98
CA SER A 123 -14.39 -8.98 -4.13
C SER A 123 -13.46 -7.83 -3.75
N ILE A 124 -12.17 -7.93 -4.09
CA ILE A 124 -11.23 -6.82 -3.84
C ILE A 124 -11.37 -5.84 -5.00
N GLU A 125 -11.84 -4.63 -4.71
CA GLU A 125 -12.05 -3.59 -5.72
C GLU A 125 -10.83 -2.69 -5.88
N SER A 126 -10.11 -2.45 -4.78
CA SER A 126 -8.94 -1.58 -4.78
C SER A 126 -7.90 -1.97 -3.73
N ALA A 127 -6.65 -1.61 -3.99
CA ALA A 127 -5.53 -1.86 -3.10
C ALA A 127 -4.58 -0.67 -3.02
N ILE A 128 -4.17 -0.32 -1.80
CA ILE A 128 -3.13 0.67 -1.55
C ILE A 128 -1.96 -0.04 -0.87
N VAL A 129 -0.77 0.08 -1.44
CA VAL A 129 0.46 -0.40 -0.82
C VAL A 129 1.22 0.77 -0.22
N LEU A 130 1.52 0.72 1.07
CA LEU A 130 2.27 1.78 1.75
C LEU A 130 3.76 1.45 1.82
N ASP A 131 4.57 2.39 1.36
CA ASP A 131 6.03 2.32 1.41
C ASP A 131 6.60 3.59 2.07
N ASN A 132 7.01 3.48 3.33
CA ASN A 132 7.66 4.53 4.08
C ASN A 132 8.69 3.94 5.05
N PRO A 133 9.95 3.75 4.60
CA PRO A 133 11.03 3.27 5.45
C PRO A 133 11.51 4.32 6.46
N SER A 134 11.11 5.59 6.31
CA SER A 134 11.51 6.65 7.22
C SER A 134 10.79 6.53 8.56
N SER A 135 11.55 6.72 9.65
CA SER A 135 11.01 6.89 11.01
C SER A 135 10.94 8.36 11.42
N ARG A 136 11.22 9.30 10.51
CA ARG A 136 11.14 10.74 10.80
C ARG A 136 9.70 11.21 10.70
N ASP A 137 9.32 12.14 11.56
CA ASP A 137 7.98 12.73 11.57
C ASP A 137 7.69 13.58 10.34
N HIS A 138 8.64 13.85 9.43
CA HIS A 138 8.40 14.68 8.26
C HIS A 138 8.56 13.95 6.91
N ILE A 139 7.53 14.08 6.07
CA ILE A 139 7.48 13.67 4.67
C ILE A 139 7.63 14.93 3.81
N GLY A 140 8.46 14.85 2.76
CA GLY A 140 8.57 15.94 1.79
C GLY A 140 7.42 15.93 0.79
N TYR A 141 7.16 14.77 0.20
CA TYR A 141 6.12 14.52 -0.80
C TYR A 141 5.82 13.01 -0.86
N ILE A 142 4.66 12.67 -1.42
CA ILE A 142 4.29 11.28 -1.75
C ILE A 142 4.65 11.04 -3.21
N GLU A 143 5.30 9.93 -3.49
CA GLU A 143 5.44 9.39 -4.83
C GLU A 143 4.39 8.30 -5.01
N LEU A 144 3.50 8.50 -5.99
CA LEU A 144 2.46 7.56 -6.37
C LEU A 144 2.95 6.77 -7.58
N GLU A 145 3.15 5.48 -7.36
CA GLU A 145 3.52 4.51 -8.38
C GLU A 145 2.29 3.66 -8.72
N TYR A 146 1.89 3.66 -9.99
CA TYR A 146 0.65 3.03 -10.44
C TYR A 146 0.85 2.08 -11.63
N ALA A 147 2.09 1.86 -12.06
CA ALA A 147 2.39 0.93 -13.14
C ALA A 147 2.24 -0.51 -12.66
N GLY A 148 1.31 -1.26 -13.26
CA GLY A 148 1.17 -2.70 -13.08
C GLY A 148 2.00 -3.50 -14.08
N VAL A 149 1.94 -4.83 -13.95
CA VAL A 149 2.61 -5.75 -14.88
C VAL A 149 2.10 -5.52 -16.31
N ASN A 150 3.00 -5.52 -17.29
CA ASN A 150 2.70 -5.30 -18.72
C ASN A 150 2.01 -3.97 -19.04
N GLY A 151 2.20 -2.94 -18.21
CA GLY A 151 1.64 -1.61 -18.46
C GLY A 151 0.15 -1.52 -18.15
N GLN A 152 -0.39 -2.44 -17.35
CA GLN A 152 -1.74 -2.30 -16.80
C GLN A 152 -1.80 -1.07 -15.90
N LEU A 153 -2.79 -0.22 -16.13
CA LEU A 153 -3.01 1.01 -15.38
C LEU A 153 -4.31 0.90 -14.58
N PRO A 154 -4.35 1.39 -13.33
CA PRO A 154 -5.60 1.51 -12.59
C PRO A 154 -6.50 2.56 -13.26
N ASN A 155 -7.76 2.63 -12.81
CA ASN A 155 -8.65 3.67 -13.27
C ASN A 155 -8.06 5.07 -12.96
N LEU A 156 -8.18 5.99 -13.93
CA LEU A 156 -7.71 7.35 -13.80
C LEU A 156 -8.41 8.08 -12.65
N ASP A 157 -9.70 7.82 -12.42
CA ASP A 157 -10.46 8.42 -11.32
C ASP A 157 -9.90 8.00 -9.95
N TYR A 158 -9.42 6.76 -9.83
CA TYR A 158 -8.79 6.28 -8.60
C TYR A 158 -7.50 7.05 -8.30
N VAL A 159 -6.64 7.20 -9.30
CA VAL A 159 -5.40 7.99 -9.18
C VAL A 159 -5.70 9.46 -8.89
N ASN A 160 -6.64 10.06 -9.63
CA ASN A 160 -7.02 11.46 -9.45
C ASN A 160 -7.58 11.73 -8.06
N THR A 161 -8.40 10.82 -7.52
CA THR A 161 -8.97 10.95 -6.18
C THR A 161 -7.87 10.95 -5.12
N ILE A 162 -6.89 10.05 -5.24
CA ILE A 162 -5.76 10.00 -4.31
C ILE A 162 -4.92 11.28 -4.39
N VAL A 163 -4.61 11.75 -5.61
CA VAL A 163 -3.87 13.01 -5.81
C VAL A 163 -4.63 14.18 -5.19
N GLN A 164 -5.93 14.28 -5.45
CA GLN A 164 -6.78 15.36 -4.93
C GLN A 164 -6.86 15.35 -3.40
N VAL A 165 -7.02 14.18 -2.78
CA VAL A 165 -7.03 14.05 -1.31
C VAL A 165 -5.67 14.46 -0.73
N ALA A 166 -4.57 13.95 -1.29
CA ALA A 166 -3.24 14.30 -0.80
C ALA A 166 -2.93 15.80 -0.93
N GLU A 167 -3.30 16.42 -2.06
CA GLU A 167 -3.08 17.85 -2.26
C GLU A 167 -3.97 18.72 -1.37
N ASN A 168 -5.20 18.29 -1.10
CA ASN A 168 -6.07 18.94 -0.11
C ASN A 168 -5.46 18.90 1.29
N GLU A 169 -4.71 17.83 1.60
CA GLU A 169 -3.94 17.70 2.84
C GLU A 169 -2.61 18.45 2.84
N GLY A 170 -2.32 19.24 1.80
CA GLY A 170 -1.08 20.00 1.68
C GLY A 170 0.13 19.13 1.35
N ILE A 171 -0.08 17.86 0.98
CA ILE A 171 0.97 16.93 0.58
C ILE A 171 1.05 16.88 -0.93
N LYS A 172 2.22 17.19 -1.48
CA LYS A 172 2.42 17.06 -2.92
C LYS A 172 2.61 15.61 -3.33
N VAL A 173 2.08 15.31 -4.51
CA VAL A 173 2.17 14.00 -5.12
C VAL A 173 3.01 14.08 -6.38
N SER A 174 4.06 13.27 -6.43
CA SER A 174 4.81 12.95 -7.63
C SER A 174 4.20 11.71 -8.28
N LEU A 175 4.09 11.70 -9.60
CA LEU A 175 3.69 10.53 -10.37
C LEU A 175 4.93 9.89 -10.96
N ASN A 176 5.13 8.57 -10.77
CA ASN A 176 6.18 7.76 -11.40
C ASN A 176 7.53 8.49 -11.53
N HIS A 177 8.22 8.77 -10.41
CA HIS A 177 9.55 9.38 -10.42
C HIS A 177 9.66 10.80 -11.01
N THR A 178 8.56 11.55 -11.12
CA THR A 178 8.63 12.96 -11.52
C THR A 178 9.55 13.72 -10.56
N PRO A 179 10.58 14.44 -11.07
CA PRO A 179 11.54 15.16 -10.24
C PRO A 179 10.87 16.17 -9.32
N PHE A 180 11.34 16.28 -8.07
CA PHE A 180 10.76 17.16 -7.05
C PHE A 180 10.60 18.62 -7.49
N GLY A 181 11.54 19.14 -8.29
CA GLY A 181 11.50 20.51 -8.81
C GLY A 181 10.35 20.78 -9.79
N GLN A 182 9.76 19.73 -10.38
CA GLN A 182 8.67 19.84 -11.35
C GLN A 182 7.26 19.71 -10.72
N LEU A 183 7.18 19.35 -9.44
CA LEU A 183 5.89 19.17 -8.73
C LEU A 183 5.11 20.48 -8.55
N TRP A 184 5.80 21.62 -8.64
CA TRP A 184 5.26 22.95 -8.34
C TRP A 184 5.20 23.85 -9.58
N THR A 185 5.69 23.36 -10.73
CA THR A 185 5.82 24.14 -11.96
C THR A 185 4.65 23.83 -12.88
N ASN A 186 3.91 24.87 -13.29
CA ASN A 186 2.76 24.74 -14.18
C ASN A 186 3.06 25.18 -15.62
N ASP A 187 4.30 24.99 -16.08
CA ASP A 187 4.73 25.36 -17.42
C ASP A 187 4.56 24.21 -18.41
N PHE A 188 4.38 24.57 -19.69
CA PHE A 188 4.15 23.62 -20.78
C PHE A 188 5.31 22.61 -20.92
N TYR A 189 6.56 23.08 -20.78
CA TYR A 189 7.74 22.22 -20.93
C TYR A 189 7.80 21.16 -19.83
N SER A 190 7.60 21.52 -18.57
CA SER A 190 7.57 20.54 -17.47
C SER A 190 6.45 19.50 -17.67
N ARG A 191 5.26 19.92 -18.15
CA ARG A 191 4.16 18.98 -18.46
C ARG A 191 4.50 18.00 -19.58
N VAL A 192 5.16 18.47 -20.64
CA VAL A 192 5.60 17.62 -21.75
C VAL A 192 6.70 16.67 -21.29
N VAL A 193 7.67 17.14 -20.50
CA VAL A 193 8.73 16.29 -19.94
C VAL A 193 8.15 15.22 -19.01
N ALA A 194 7.21 15.58 -18.13
CA ALA A 194 6.52 14.63 -17.27
C ALA A 194 5.72 13.60 -18.08
N LEU A 195 5.01 14.03 -19.14
CA LEU A 195 4.28 13.13 -20.03
C LEU A 195 5.21 12.14 -20.74
N ILE A 196 6.30 12.64 -21.32
CA ILE A 196 7.28 11.80 -22.02
C ILE A 196 7.97 10.85 -21.03
N GLY A 197 8.36 11.33 -19.85
CA GLY A 197 8.92 10.51 -18.78
C GLY A 197 7.97 9.39 -18.36
N GLY A 198 6.69 9.72 -18.14
CA GLY A 198 5.65 8.73 -17.84
C GLY A 198 5.47 7.68 -18.94
N ILE A 199 5.52 8.09 -20.22
CA ILE A 199 5.48 7.14 -21.36
C ILE A 199 6.69 6.21 -21.32
N PHE A 200 7.89 6.72 -21.06
CA PHE A 200 9.10 5.89 -20.98
C PHE A 200 9.07 4.92 -19.80
N ASP A 201 8.54 5.34 -18.65
CA ASP A 201 8.41 4.45 -17.50
C ASP A 201 7.35 3.36 -17.76
N ILE A 202 6.21 3.69 -18.38
CA ILE A 202 5.21 2.67 -18.78
C ILE A 202 5.79 1.75 -19.86
N ALA A 203 6.51 2.27 -20.85
CA ALA A 203 7.15 1.45 -21.89
C ALA A 203 8.24 0.54 -21.33
N GLY A 204 8.85 0.94 -20.21
CA GLY A 204 9.80 0.13 -19.45
C GLY A 204 9.13 -0.89 -18.51
N SER A 205 7.79 -0.93 -18.43
CA SER A 205 7.04 -1.89 -17.60
C SER A 205 7.41 -3.33 -17.96
N GLY A 206 8.10 -4.01 -17.03
CA GLY A 206 8.66 -5.35 -17.22
C GLY A 206 10.19 -5.44 -17.25
N ILE A 207 10.92 -4.31 -17.37
CA ILE A 207 12.40 -4.27 -17.28
C ILE A 207 12.86 -3.66 -15.95
N LYS A 208 12.11 -2.69 -15.41
CA LYS A 208 12.32 -2.15 -14.06
C LYS A 208 11.34 -2.81 -13.08
N ASP A 209 11.73 -2.95 -11.82
CA ASP A 209 10.78 -3.27 -10.75
C ASP A 209 9.88 -2.05 -10.52
N PHE A 210 8.63 -2.15 -10.98
CA PHE A 210 7.60 -1.15 -10.66
C PHE A 210 6.98 -1.54 -9.33
N GLY A 211 6.65 -0.55 -8.50
CA GLY A 211 6.34 -0.71 -7.08
C GLY A 211 5.43 -1.86 -6.68
N ASN A 212 5.44 -2.14 -5.38
CA ASN A 212 4.81 -3.31 -4.73
C ASN A 212 3.33 -3.56 -5.11
N ALA A 213 2.59 -2.56 -5.60
CA ALA A 213 1.23 -2.70 -6.12
C ALA A 213 1.10 -3.62 -7.35
N GLN A 214 2.19 -3.92 -8.06
CA GLN A 214 2.16 -4.84 -9.20
C GLN A 214 1.63 -6.25 -8.85
N ALA A 215 1.74 -6.67 -7.58
CA ALA A 215 1.23 -7.95 -7.10
C ALA A 215 -0.29 -8.13 -7.33
N PHE A 216 -1.04 -7.05 -7.51
CA PHE A 216 -2.49 -7.05 -7.68
C PHE A 216 -2.96 -7.10 -9.15
N SER A 217 -2.05 -6.89 -10.12
CA SER A 217 -2.40 -6.71 -11.52
C SER A 217 -3.10 -7.94 -12.14
N GLY A 218 -2.74 -9.14 -11.69
CA GLY A 218 -3.29 -10.41 -12.20
C GLY A 218 -4.79 -10.64 -11.97
N TRP A 219 -5.40 -9.90 -11.03
CA TRP A 219 -6.80 -10.11 -10.61
C TRP A 219 -7.71 -8.91 -10.94
N ASN A 220 -7.28 -8.03 -11.85
CA ASN A 220 -8.03 -6.82 -12.25
C ASN A 220 -8.37 -5.87 -11.08
N ILE A 221 -7.52 -5.85 -10.07
CA ILE A 221 -7.66 -4.99 -8.89
C ILE A 221 -7.02 -3.63 -9.19
N GLN A 222 -7.69 -2.55 -8.82
CA GLN A 222 -7.15 -1.19 -8.96
C GLN A 222 -6.14 -0.94 -7.84
N ALA A 223 -4.85 -0.99 -8.15
CA ALA A 223 -3.80 -0.90 -7.13
C ALA A 223 -2.80 0.23 -7.38
N VAL A 224 -2.36 0.88 -6.30
CA VAL A 224 -1.28 1.88 -6.32
C VAL A 224 -0.34 1.71 -5.13
N THR A 225 0.92 2.09 -5.31
CA THR A 225 1.91 2.19 -4.22
C THR A 225 2.07 3.65 -3.84
N LEU A 226 1.89 3.97 -2.56
CA LEU A 226 2.16 5.29 -2.00
C LEU A 226 3.51 5.24 -1.29
N ARG A 227 4.51 5.88 -1.89
CA ARG A 227 5.86 5.94 -1.37
C ARG A 227 6.13 7.30 -0.73
N ALA A 228 6.33 7.33 0.57
CA ALA A 228 6.73 8.56 1.24
C ALA A 228 8.21 8.85 0.97
N LYS A 229 8.52 10.05 0.46
CA LYS A 229 9.90 10.52 0.31
C LYS A 229 10.25 11.47 1.44
N GLU A 230 11.42 11.23 2.01
CA GLU A 230 11.97 12.07 3.07
C GLU A 230 12.09 13.52 2.59
N GLY A 231 11.71 14.45 3.45
CA GLY A 231 11.86 15.89 3.23
C GLY A 231 11.46 16.67 4.47
N ASP A 232 11.77 17.96 4.48
CA ASP A 232 11.71 18.81 5.67
C ASP A 232 10.44 19.68 5.71
N ARG A 233 9.30 19.16 5.24
CA ARG A 233 8.11 20.00 4.96
C ARG A 233 6.81 19.60 5.66
N ASN A 234 6.39 18.33 5.66
CA ASN A 234 5.04 17.96 6.14
C ASN A 234 5.10 16.90 7.24
N ASP A 235 4.30 17.00 8.30
CA ASP A 235 4.24 16.05 9.42
C ASP A 235 3.48 14.74 9.06
N ILE A 236 3.99 13.56 9.44
CA ILE A 236 3.35 12.25 9.23
C ILE A 236 1.96 12.20 9.89
N THR A 237 1.76 12.94 10.98
CA THR A 237 0.47 12.99 11.68
C THR A 237 -0.64 13.66 10.85
N SER A 238 -0.32 14.48 9.85
CA SER A 238 -1.33 15.05 8.94
C SER A 238 -1.90 14.02 7.95
N LEU A 239 -1.19 12.91 7.72
CA LEU A 239 -1.61 11.83 6.81
C LEU A 239 -2.68 10.91 7.44
N GLY A 240 -2.65 10.76 8.76
CA GLY A 240 -3.62 9.94 9.51
C GLY A 240 -4.83 10.71 10.05
N LEU A 241 -4.68 12.01 10.33
CA LEU A 241 -5.72 12.82 10.97
C LEU A 241 -6.81 13.33 10.00
N ARG A 242 -6.63 13.18 8.68
CA ARG A 242 -7.50 13.86 7.71
C ARG A 242 -7.90 13.04 6.48
N LEU A 243 -7.72 11.71 6.53
CA LEU A 243 -8.47 10.77 5.67
C LEU A 243 -9.97 10.67 6.10
N GLU A 244 -10.53 11.74 6.67
CA GLU A 244 -11.87 11.80 7.29
C GLU A 244 -12.94 12.42 6.37
N VAL A 245 -12.69 12.59 5.08
CA VAL A 245 -13.67 13.14 4.12
C VAL A 245 -13.99 12.14 3.02
#